data_AF-A0A8X7CD29-F1
#
_entry.id   AF-A0A8X7CD29-F1
#
_cell.length_a   1.000
_cell.length_b   1.000
_cell.length_c   1.000
_cell.angle_alpha   90.00
_cell.angle_beta   90.00
_cell.angle_gamma   90.00
#
_symmetry.space_group_name_H-M   'P 1'
#
loop_
_entity.id
_entity.type
_entity.pdbx_description
1 polymer ?
#
loop_
_entity_poly.entity_id
_entity_poly.type
_entity_poly.pdbx_seq_one_letter_code
_entity_poly.pdbx_strand_id
1 'polypeptide(L)'
;MQAFKDEDGLLRIRTKLADSYEKEDFKFPILLPASDVVVKLIREEHVKAMHAGSSILLAWLREKFWIIRAKRLVKRVLSESVICKRYKAKHVEVPFAPLPRDRVTQTKIFEVTGVYYAGPLYLKSKAKAWIVLLTYARDKENDALEVGDVLLIGHDNVQRIDWPLGVVLEVCPGKDGVPRVARVRTSHGERIRPFQRLYPLEVSAKTEISVLKASGKVSLPVEKTPESSTDHVSDSPTDYAPDSPIESTHNSEEKPPTKTRLARTIKIPRKVDL
;
A
#
# COMPACT_ATOMS: atom_id res chain seq x y z
N MET A 1 14.52 62.48 9.47
CA MET A 1 13.07 62.21 9.38
C MET A 1 12.38 63.32 10.14
N GLN A 2 11.50 64.06 9.49
CA GLN A 2 10.78 65.17 10.12
C GLN A 2 9.39 64.65 10.51
N ALA A 3 9.09 64.70 11.80
CA ALA A 3 7.76 64.40 12.31
C ALA A 3 6.95 65.70 12.43
N PHE A 4 5.66 65.65 12.14
CA PHE A 4 4.73 66.76 12.29
C PHE A 4 3.39 66.23 12.80
N LYS A 5 2.52 67.12 13.29
CA LYS A 5 1.14 66.79 13.64
C LYS A 5 0.22 67.19 12.50
N ASP A 6 -0.73 66.33 12.15
CA ASP A 6 -1.79 66.66 11.19
C ASP A 6 -2.95 67.42 11.85
N GLU A 7 -3.99 67.71 11.07
CA GLU A 7 -5.21 68.41 11.50
C GLU A 7 -5.98 67.64 12.57
N ASP A 8 -5.90 66.31 12.55
CA ASP A 8 -6.50 65.41 13.55
C ASP A 8 -5.63 65.27 14.82
N GLY A 9 -4.47 65.93 14.87
CA GLY A 9 -3.53 65.89 15.98
C GLY A 9 -2.66 64.62 16.05
N LEU A 10 -2.69 63.78 15.01
CA LEU A 10 -1.87 62.58 14.87
C LEU A 10 -0.45 62.92 14.45
N LEU A 11 0.52 62.20 15.01
CA LEU A 11 1.93 62.33 14.59
C LEU A 11 2.15 61.57 13.28
N ARG A 12 2.66 62.27 12.27
CA ARG A 12 3.02 61.71 10.96
C ARG A 12 4.49 61.94 10.64
N ILE A 13 5.07 61.08 9.81
CA ILE A 13 6.46 61.22 9.32
C ILE A 13 6.47 61.67 7.87
N ARG A 14 7.19 62.75 7.57
CA ARG A 14 7.48 63.13 6.19
C ARG A 14 8.50 62.16 5.55
N THR A 15 8.06 61.44 4.53
CA THR A 15 8.91 60.56 3.73
C THR A 15 9.58 61.32 2.57
N LYS A 16 10.48 60.65 1.85
CA LYS A 16 11.09 61.18 0.61
C LYS A 16 10.11 61.24 -0.56
N LEU A 17 8.92 60.67 -0.41
CA LEU A 17 7.89 60.59 -1.45
C LEU A 17 6.82 61.67 -1.27
N ALA A 18 7.09 62.70 -0.46
CA ALA A 18 6.13 63.77 -0.14
C ALA A 18 5.50 64.42 -1.38
N ASP A 19 6.27 64.57 -2.47
CA ASP A 19 5.84 65.25 -3.70
C ASP A 19 5.30 64.27 -4.77
N SER A 20 5.14 62.99 -4.44
CA SER A 20 4.61 61.98 -5.38
C SER A 20 3.08 62.04 -5.49
N TYR A 21 2.52 61.46 -6.56
CA TYR A 21 1.07 61.30 -6.78
C TYR A 21 0.44 60.17 -5.93
N GLU A 22 1.15 59.66 -4.93
CA GLU A 22 0.67 58.57 -4.07
C GLU A 22 -0.43 59.02 -3.09
N LYS A 23 -0.93 58.08 -2.29
CA LYS A 23 -1.86 58.38 -1.20
C LYS A 23 -1.18 59.18 -0.09
N GLU A 24 -1.96 60.00 0.61
CA GLU A 24 -1.42 60.86 1.67
C GLU A 24 -0.83 60.06 2.84
N ASP A 25 -1.49 58.98 3.26
CA ASP A 25 -0.96 58.04 4.26
C ASP A 25 0.36 57.37 3.85
N PHE A 26 0.60 57.21 2.54
CA PHE A 26 1.84 56.63 2.03
C PHE A 26 2.98 57.66 2.05
N LYS A 27 2.65 58.92 1.70
CA LYS A 27 3.59 60.05 1.76
C LYS A 27 3.94 60.44 3.19
N PHE A 28 2.94 60.41 4.06
CA PHE A 28 2.98 60.89 5.44
C PHE A 28 2.40 59.83 6.41
N PRO A 29 3.05 58.66 6.57
CA PRO A 29 2.52 57.59 7.41
C PRO A 29 2.44 57.99 8.88
N ILE A 30 1.43 57.45 9.55
CA ILE A 30 1.14 57.70 10.97
C ILE A 30 2.21 57.02 11.82
N LEU A 31 2.86 57.79 12.69
CA LEU A 31 3.88 57.33 13.61
C LEU A 31 3.25 56.57 14.77
N LEU A 32 3.55 55.28 14.89
CA LEU A 32 3.03 54.43 15.96
C LEU A 32 4.15 53.94 16.90
N PRO A 33 3.98 54.05 18.22
CA PRO A 33 4.93 53.50 19.18
C PRO A 33 4.85 51.97 19.22
N ALA A 34 5.92 51.33 19.69
CA ALA A 34 5.91 49.89 19.94
C ALA A 34 5.10 49.57 21.21
N SER A 35 3.79 49.39 21.08
CA SER A 35 2.85 49.09 22.17
C SER A 35 2.01 47.84 21.88
N ASP A 36 1.35 47.29 22.90
CA ASP A 36 0.53 46.08 22.75
C ASP A 36 -0.73 46.32 21.91
N VAL A 37 -1.26 47.54 21.88
CA VAL A 37 -2.37 47.92 20.99
C VAL A 37 -1.94 47.79 19.52
N VAL A 38 -0.72 48.23 19.20
CA VAL A 38 -0.16 48.09 17.84
C VAL A 38 0.13 46.63 17.51
N VAL A 39 0.48 45.78 18.49
CA VAL A 39 0.59 44.33 18.26
C VAL A 39 -0.75 43.72 17.84
N LYS A 40 -1.87 44.14 18.45
CA LYS A 40 -3.22 43.72 18.05
C LYS A 40 -3.56 44.18 16.64
N LEU A 41 -3.26 45.44 16.29
CA LEU A 41 -3.40 45.97 14.94
C LEU A 41 -2.61 45.12 13.92
N ILE A 42 -1.33 44.84 14.19
CA ILE A 42 -0.49 44.01 13.31
C ILE A 42 -1.08 42.60 13.18
N ARG A 43 -1.67 42.04 14.24
CA ARG A 43 -2.31 40.72 14.20
C ARG A 43 -3.55 40.72 13.29
N GLU A 44 -4.37 41.75 13.32
CA GLU A 44 -5.52 41.89 12.42
C GLU A 44 -5.08 42.02 10.96
N GLU A 45 -4.10 42.89 10.67
CA GLU A 45 -3.55 43.03 9.33
C GLU A 45 -2.84 41.75 8.85
N HIS A 46 -2.20 41.01 9.74
CA HIS A 46 -1.60 39.71 9.42
C HIS A 46 -2.63 38.67 8.95
N VAL A 47 -3.82 38.65 9.56
CA VAL A 47 -4.93 37.76 9.17
C VAL A 47 -5.55 38.22 7.86
N LYS A 48 -5.78 39.53 7.68
CA LYS A 48 -6.24 40.10 6.40
C LYS A 48 -5.26 39.81 5.26
N ALA A 49 -3.96 39.78 5.57
CA ALA A 49 -2.90 39.41 4.65
C ALA A 49 -2.72 37.91 4.43
N MET A 50 -3.70 37.07 4.80
CA MET A 50 -3.66 35.62 4.58
C MET A 50 -2.38 34.98 5.14
N HIS A 51 -1.94 35.41 6.31
CA HIS A 51 -0.70 34.93 6.95
C HIS A 51 0.58 35.16 6.16
N ALA A 52 0.62 36.22 5.34
CA ALA A 52 1.80 36.58 4.57
C ALA A 52 3.08 36.70 5.42
N GLY A 53 4.21 36.40 4.78
CA GLY A 53 5.53 36.46 5.39
C GLY A 53 5.90 37.88 5.84
N SER A 54 6.93 37.96 6.71
CA SER A 54 7.30 39.22 7.37
C SER A 54 7.58 40.40 6.44
N SER A 55 8.13 40.15 5.24
CA SER A 55 8.44 41.21 4.28
C SER A 55 7.18 41.83 3.68
N ILE A 56 6.23 40.99 3.28
CA ILE A 56 4.97 41.41 2.66
C ILE A 56 4.14 42.19 3.68
N LEU A 57 4.00 41.65 4.90
CA LEU A 57 3.26 42.32 5.96
C LEU A 57 3.89 43.67 6.34
N LEU A 58 5.23 43.78 6.34
CA LEU A 58 5.90 45.05 6.56
C LEU A 58 5.67 46.07 5.44
N ALA A 59 5.63 45.62 4.18
CA ALA A 59 5.34 46.50 3.04
C ALA A 59 3.92 47.06 3.15
N TRP A 60 2.94 46.18 3.40
CA TRP A 60 1.55 46.57 3.62
C TRP A 60 1.41 47.56 4.78
N LEU A 61 1.99 47.27 5.95
CA LEU A 61 1.91 48.19 7.10
C LEU A 61 2.54 49.56 6.80
N ARG A 62 3.62 49.61 6.01
CA ARG A 62 4.29 50.86 5.63
C ARG A 62 3.47 51.73 4.69
N GLU A 63 2.41 51.21 4.09
CA GLU A 63 1.52 52.03 3.27
C GLU A 63 0.75 53.07 4.08
N LYS A 64 0.61 52.85 5.39
CA LYS A 64 -0.16 53.73 6.28
C LYS A 64 0.57 54.09 7.57
N PHE A 65 1.46 53.24 8.04
CA PHE A 65 2.03 53.36 9.38
C PHE A 65 3.56 53.34 9.37
N TRP A 66 4.14 54.25 10.15
CA TRP A 66 5.53 54.21 10.54
C TRP A 66 5.66 53.65 11.96
N ILE A 67 5.68 52.33 12.08
CA ILE A 67 5.74 51.66 13.40
C ILE A 67 7.19 51.60 13.89
N ILE A 68 7.44 52.16 15.07
CA ILE A 68 8.75 52.07 15.72
C ILE A 68 9.06 50.59 16.00
N ARG A 69 10.23 50.11 15.55
CA ARG A 69 10.63 48.68 15.66
C ARG A 69 9.66 47.69 14.97
N ALA A 70 8.95 48.11 13.91
CA ALA A 70 7.97 47.30 13.17
C ALA A 70 8.42 45.85 12.92
N LYS A 71 9.64 45.66 12.39
CA LYS A 71 10.17 44.33 12.04
C LYS A 71 10.21 43.35 13.22
N ARG A 72 10.46 43.84 14.44
CA ARG A 72 10.47 43.02 15.66
C ARG A 72 9.05 42.60 16.04
N LEU A 73 8.09 43.54 15.99
CA LEU A 73 6.70 43.26 16.31
C LEU A 73 6.05 42.31 15.30
N VAL A 74 6.29 42.51 14.01
CA VAL A 74 5.84 41.60 12.94
C VAL A 74 6.38 40.19 13.17
N LYS A 75 7.68 40.03 13.45
CA LYS A 75 8.25 38.71 13.77
C LYS A 75 7.60 38.06 14.99
N ARG A 76 7.31 38.85 16.03
CA ARG A 76 6.58 38.38 17.23
C ARG A 76 5.20 37.82 16.83
N VAL A 77 4.40 38.60 16.11
CA VAL A 77 3.06 38.18 15.66
C VAL A 77 3.10 36.89 14.83
N LEU A 78 4.02 36.81 13.86
CA LEU A 78 4.19 35.59 13.04
C LEU A 78 4.62 34.38 13.87
N SER A 79 5.48 34.59 14.88
CA SER A 79 5.91 33.51 15.76
C SER A 79 4.84 33.05 16.75
N GLU A 80 3.86 33.89 17.08
CA GLU A 80 2.74 33.53 17.96
C GLU A 80 1.60 32.87 17.18
N SER A 81 1.42 33.21 15.90
CA SER A 81 0.37 32.67 15.03
C SER A 81 0.48 31.15 14.85
N VAL A 82 -0.56 30.43 15.25
CA VAL A 82 -0.64 28.96 15.12
C VAL A 82 -0.57 28.53 13.66
N ILE A 83 -1.19 29.29 12.76
CA ILE A 83 -1.23 28.98 11.33
C ILE A 83 0.19 29.08 10.75
N CYS A 84 0.92 30.16 11.04
CA CYS A 84 2.32 30.30 10.63
C CYS A 84 3.24 29.22 11.24
N LYS A 85 3.01 28.84 12.51
CA LYS A 85 3.75 27.74 13.14
C LYS A 85 3.55 26.42 12.39
N ARG A 86 2.31 26.10 12.01
CA ARG A 86 1.99 24.89 11.24
C ARG A 86 2.66 24.88 9.88
N TYR A 87 2.55 25.98 9.12
CA TYR A 87 3.21 26.08 7.81
C TYR A 87 4.74 26.03 7.88
N LYS A 88 5.32 26.48 8.99
CA LYS A 88 6.78 26.44 9.22
C LYS A 88 7.27 25.10 9.76
N ALA A 89 6.38 24.22 10.24
CA ALA A 89 6.77 22.96 10.84
C ALA A 89 7.51 22.07 9.82
N LYS A 90 8.68 21.56 10.19
CA LYS A 90 9.44 20.61 9.38
C LYS A 90 8.80 19.22 9.48
N HIS A 91 9.01 18.41 8.44
CA HIS A 91 8.67 16.99 8.48
C HIS A 91 9.40 16.31 9.65
N VAL A 92 8.72 15.41 10.35
CA VAL A 92 9.35 14.60 11.40
C VAL A 92 10.22 13.55 10.72
N GLU A 93 11.55 13.70 10.84
CA GLU A 93 12.46 12.63 10.45
C GLU A 93 12.36 11.51 11.49
N VAL A 94 11.72 10.42 11.11
CA VAL A 94 11.61 9.23 11.95
C VAL A 94 12.86 8.37 11.68
N PRO A 95 13.73 8.12 12.67
CA PRO A 95 14.87 7.22 12.48
C PRO A 95 14.37 5.81 12.12
N PHE A 96 15.07 5.13 11.23
CA PHE A 96 14.73 3.76 10.86
C PHE A 96 14.94 2.84 12.07
N ALA A 97 13.85 2.33 12.64
CA ALA A 97 13.93 1.29 13.67
C ALA A 97 14.11 -0.08 12.99
N PRO A 98 15.02 -0.94 13.49
CA PRO A 98 15.14 -2.30 12.98
C PRO A 98 13.81 -3.04 13.16
N LEU A 99 13.44 -3.86 12.17
CA LEU A 99 12.23 -4.67 12.24
C LEU A 99 12.32 -5.68 13.42
N PRO A 100 11.22 -5.94 14.15
CA PRO A 100 11.19 -6.98 15.17
C PRO A 100 11.59 -8.35 14.63
N ARG A 101 12.20 -9.20 15.46
CA ARG A 101 12.61 -10.57 15.09
C ARG A 101 11.46 -11.35 14.46
N ASP A 102 10.27 -11.26 15.04
CA ASP A 102 9.05 -11.94 14.58
C ASP A 102 8.62 -11.54 13.16
N ARG A 103 9.13 -10.42 12.62
CA ARG A 103 8.87 -10.00 11.23
C ARG A 103 9.92 -10.52 10.24
N VAL A 104 11.07 -10.99 10.72
CA VAL A 104 12.23 -11.35 9.89
C VAL A 104 12.68 -12.79 10.06
N THR A 105 12.27 -13.48 11.12
CA THR A 105 12.55 -14.90 11.32
C THR A 105 11.65 -15.75 10.43
N GLN A 106 12.22 -16.76 9.80
CA GLN A 106 11.48 -17.84 9.16
C GLN A 106 10.71 -18.63 10.22
N THR A 107 9.45 -18.96 9.94
CA THR A 107 8.54 -19.63 10.88
C THR A 107 7.69 -20.65 10.16
N LYS A 108 7.34 -21.73 10.85
CA LYS A 108 6.41 -22.73 10.32
C LYS A 108 5.02 -22.12 10.14
N ILE A 109 4.24 -22.76 9.27
CA ILE A 109 2.86 -22.33 9.03
C ILE A 109 2.08 -22.43 10.35
N PHE A 110 1.29 -21.38 10.65
CA PHE A 110 0.53 -21.18 11.90
C PHE A 110 1.36 -20.93 13.17
N GLU A 111 2.69 -20.92 13.12
CA GLU A 111 3.54 -20.61 14.28
C GLU A 111 3.40 -19.14 14.71
N VAL A 112 3.38 -18.23 13.73
CA VAL A 112 3.12 -16.80 13.94
C VAL A 112 1.80 -16.41 13.28
N THR A 113 0.82 -16.05 14.11
CA THR A 113 -0.50 -15.59 13.66
C THR A 113 -0.72 -14.13 14.06
N GLY A 114 -0.96 -13.28 13.07
CA GLY A 114 -1.44 -11.92 13.25
C GLY A 114 -2.97 -11.88 13.36
N VAL A 115 -3.48 -11.15 14.35
CA VAL A 115 -4.92 -10.92 14.55
C VAL A 115 -5.20 -9.44 14.36
N TYR A 116 -6.11 -9.11 13.44
CA TYR A 116 -6.53 -7.75 13.17
C TYR A 116 -8.02 -7.60 13.40
N TYR A 117 -8.40 -6.56 14.14
CA TYR A 117 -9.80 -6.20 14.36
C TYR A 117 -10.15 -5.02 13.47
N ALA A 118 -11.28 -5.09 12.79
CA ALA A 118 -11.87 -3.97 12.07
C ALA A 118 -13.34 -3.80 12.46
N GLY A 119 -13.76 -2.57 12.76
CA GLY A 119 -15.13 -2.30 13.20
C GLY A 119 -15.28 -0.96 13.91
N PRO A 120 -16.51 -0.64 14.37
CA PRO A 120 -17.71 -1.47 14.28
C PRO A 120 -18.46 -1.36 12.96
N LEU A 121 -19.02 -2.48 12.51
CA LEU A 121 -20.02 -2.52 11.44
C LEU A 121 -21.41 -2.65 12.06
N TYR A 122 -22.39 -1.97 11.47
CA TYR A 122 -23.79 -2.08 11.88
C TYR A 122 -24.55 -2.90 10.85
N LEU A 123 -25.11 -4.02 11.30
CA LEU A 123 -25.96 -4.87 10.47
C LEU A 123 -27.32 -4.21 10.23
N LYS A 124 -28.09 -4.68 9.25
CA LYS A 124 -29.46 -4.20 9.00
C LYS A 124 -30.38 -4.37 10.23
N SER A 125 -30.10 -5.37 11.07
CA SER A 125 -30.73 -5.59 12.38
C SER A 125 -30.33 -4.56 13.45
N LYS A 126 -29.50 -3.57 13.12
CA LYS A 126 -28.87 -2.59 14.02
C LYS A 126 -27.92 -3.22 15.06
N ALA A 127 -27.63 -4.51 14.95
CA ALA A 127 -26.63 -5.19 15.77
C ALA A 127 -25.20 -4.75 15.38
N LYS A 128 -24.32 -4.69 16.39
CA LYS A 128 -22.90 -4.36 16.23
C LYS A 128 -22.12 -5.61 15.87
N ALA A 129 -21.32 -5.54 14.81
CA ALA A 129 -20.41 -6.60 14.39
C ALA A 129 -18.97 -6.08 14.29
N TRP A 130 -18.02 -6.99 14.49
CA TRP A 130 -16.59 -6.75 14.29
C TRP A 130 -16.06 -7.78 13.30
N ILE A 131 -15.15 -7.35 12.45
CA ILE A 131 -14.37 -8.24 11.59
C ILE A 131 -13.12 -8.61 12.37
N VAL A 132 -12.84 -9.91 12.44
CA VAL A 132 -11.55 -10.45 12.89
C VAL A 132 -10.87 -11.05 11.68
N LEU A 133 -9.73 -10.48 11.29
CA LEU A 133 -8.88 -11.01 10.23
C LEU A 133 -7.70 -11.74 10.88
N LEU A 134 -7.61 -13.03 10.59
CA LEU A 134 -6.49 -13.88 10.97
C LEU A 134 -5.55 -14.00 9.78
N THR A 135 -4.27 -13.67 9.98
CA THR A 135 -3.20 -13.83 9.00
C THR A 135 -2.10 -14.67 9.62
N TYR A 136 -1.43 -15.52 8.85
CA TYR A 136 -0.26 -16.25 9.32
C TYR A 136 0.93 -15.97 8.41
N ALA A 137 2.14 -16.06 8.96
CA ALA A 137 3.37 -16.02 8.17
C ALA A 137 3.54 -17.35 7.42
N ARG A 138 3.87 -17.28 6.12
CA ARG A 138 4.20 -18.45 5.30
C ARG A 138 5.53 -18.22 4.60
N ASP A 139 6.49 -19.09 4.87
CA ASP A 139 7.76 -19.11 4.15
C ASP A 139 7.59 -19.77 2.78
N LYS A 140 8.14 -19.13 1.75
CA LYS A 140 8.08 -19.62 0.36
C LYS A 140 9.12 -20.71 0.05
N GLU A 141 10.15 -20.86 0.88
CA GLU A 141 11.26 -21.79 0.61
C GLU A 141 10.90 -23.26 0.86
N ASN A 142 9.83 -23.55 1.60
CA ASN A 142 9.42 -24.91 1.96
C ASN A 142 8.39 -25.54 0.98
N ASP A 143 8.23 -24.94 -0.22
CA ASP A 143 7.24 -25.38 -1.22
C ASP A 143 7.85 -26.34 -2.29
N ALA A 144 9.07 -26.83 -2.10
CA ALA A 144 9.69 -27.80 -3.00
C ALA A 144 9.01 -29.17 -2.83
N LEU A 145 8.05 -29.49 -3.72
CA LEU A 145 7.41 -30.80 -3.76
C LEU A 145 8.45 -31.90 -3.98
N GLU A 146 8.38 -32.95 -3.18
CA GLU A 146 9.21 -34.14 -3.30
C GLU A 146 8.36 -35.38 -3.59
N VAL A 147 9.01 -36.43 -4.11
CA VAL A 147 8.35 -37.73 -4.29
C VAL A 147 7.88 -38.26 -2.94
N GLY A 148 6.61 -38.62 -2.87
CA GLY A 148 5.94 -39.11 -1.66
C GLY A 148 5.12 -38.06 -0.91
N ASP A 149 5.17 -36.78 -1.27
CA ASP A 149 4.36 -35.76 -0.61
C ASP A 149 2.87 -35.92 -0.94
N VAL A 150 2.03 -35.72 0.07
CA VAL A 150 0.57 -35.75 -0.04
C VAL A 150 0.06 -34.33 -0.30
N LEU A 151 -0.83 -34.17 -1.28
CA LEU A 151 -1.28 -32.86 -1.74
C LEU A 151 -2.74 -32.88 -2.22
N LEU A 152 -3.36 -31.70 -2.28
CA LEU A 152 -4.61 -31.47 -2.98
C LEU A 152 -4.34 -31.05 -4.42
N ILE A 153 -5.12 -31.58 -5.36
CA ILE A 153 -5.03 -31.25 -6.79
C ILE A 153 -6.18 -30.33 -7.16
N GLY A 154 -5.85 -29.10 -7.56
CA GLY A 154 -6.83 -28.07 -7.91
C GLY A 154 -7.73 -28.47 -9.08
N HIS A 155 -9.04 -28.55 -8.82
CA HIS A 155 -10.06 -28.85 -9.82
C HIS A 155 -10.96 -27.62 -10.04
N ASP A 156 -11.18 -27.26 -11.30
CA ASP A 156 -12.05 -26.13 -11.64
C ASP A 156 -13.51 -26.46 -11.28
N ASN A 157 -14.28 -25.45 -10.87
CA ASN A 157 -15.71 -25.56 -10.56
C ASN A 157 -16.09 -26.48 -9.38
N VAL A 158 -15.11 -26.86 -8.56
CA VAL A 158 -15.31 -27.66 -7.34
C VAL A 158 -14.75 -26.88 -6.15
N GLN A 159 -15.47 -26.89 -5.02
CA GLN A 159 -14.99 -26.23 -3.81
C GLN A 159 -13.69 -26.87 -3.35
N ARG A 160 -12.79 -26.07 -2.74
CA ARG A 160 -11.46 -26.54 -2.35
C ARG A 160 -11.48 -27.74 -1.41
N ILE A 161 -12.52 -27.88 -0.59
CA ILE A 161 -12.69 -29.02 0.33
C ILE A 161 -12.91 -30.34 -0.41
N ASP A 162 -13.45 -30.28 -1.62
CA ASP A 162 -13.75 -31.44 -2.47
C ASP A 162 -12.67 -31.67 -3.54
N TRP A 163 -11.54 -30.95 -3.46
CA TRP A 163 -10.42 -31.19 -4.38
C TRP A 163 -9.82 -32.58 -4.14
N PRO A 164 -9.51 -33.34 -5.20
CA PRO A 164 -8.97 -34.68 -5.05
C PRO A 164 -7.60 -34.67 -4.38
N LEU A 165 -7.44 -35.57 -3.42
CA LEU A 165 -6.16 -35.84 -2.77
C LEU A 165 -5.28 -36.70 -3.69
N GLY A 166 -3.98 -36.42 -3.70
CA GLY A 166 -3.01 -37.23 -4.41
C GLY A 166 -1.63 -37.26 -3.76
N VAL A 167 -0.81 -38.19 -4.22
CA VAL A 167 0.58 -38.36 -3.78
C VAL A 167 1.51 -38.11 -4.96
N VAL A 168 2.60 -37.37 -4.75
CA VAL A 168 3.63 -37.15 -5.78
C VAL A 168 4.36 -38.45 -6.06
N LEU A 169 4.34 -38.90 -7.30
CA LEU A 169 5.13 -40.03 -7.77
C LEU A 169 6.47 -39.59 -8.35
N GLU A 170 6.46 -38.47 -9.08
CA GLU A 170 7.63 -37.97 -9.78
C GLU A 170 7.52 -36.47 -10.01
N VAL A 171 8.64 -35.77 -9.86
CA VAL A 171 8.76 -34.35 -10.18
C VAL A 171 9.56 -34.22 -11.47
N CYS A 172 8.96 -33.59 -12.48
CA CYS A 172 9.56 -33.45 -13.81
C CYS A 172 10.20 -32.06 -13.96
N PRO A 173 11.55 -31.94 -13.91
CA PRO A 173 12.23 -30.68 -14.14
C PRO A 173 12.18 -30.26 -15.61
N GLY A 174 12.11 -28.95 -15.86
CA GLY A 174 12.29 -28.38 -17.20
C GLY A 174 13.75 -28.38 -17.64
N LYS A 175 14.01 -27.87 -18.85
CA LYS A 175 15.37 -27.77 -19.43
C LYS A 175 16.34 -26.92 -18.59
N ASP A 176 15.81 -26.04 -17.74
CA ASP A 176 16.51 -25.16 -16.82
C ASP A 176 16.62 -25.72 -15.40
N GLY A 177 16.24 -26.99 -15.18
CA GLY A 177 16.27 -27.65 -13.87
C GLY A 177 15.11 -27.25 -12.93
N VAL A 178 14.22 -26.35 -13.34
CA VAL A 178 13.10 -25.90 -12.50
C VAL A 178 11.91 -26.85 -12.66
N PRO A 179 11.41 -27.45 -11.57
CA PRO A 179 10.23 -28.31 -11.62
C PRO A 179 8.98 -27.49 -11.91
N ARG A 180 8.24 -27.88 -12.96
CA ARG A 180 7.00 -27.20 -13.36
C ARG A 180 5.79 -28.12 -13.36
N VAL A 181 6.02 -29.42 -13.42
CA VAL A 181 5.00 -30.45 -13.53
C VAL A 181 5.39 -31.63 -12.63
N ALA A 182 4.40 -32.23 -11.98
CA ALA A 182 4.58 -33.50 -11.28
C ALA A 182 3.57 -34.54 -11.77
N ARG A 183 3.99 -35.80 -11.75
CA ARG A 183 3.11 -36.95 -11.88
C ARG A 183 2.60 -37.32 -10.50
N VAL A 184 1.28 -37.36 -10.34
CA VAL A 184 0.60 -37.58 -9.06
C VAL A 184 -0.37 -38.75 -9.17
N ARG A 185 -0.49 -39.54 -8.11
CA ARG A 185 -1.47 -40.62 -7.98
C ARG A 185 -2.65 -40.16 -7.15
N THR A 186 -3.85 -40.30 -7.68
CA THR A 186 -5.11 -40.15 -6.93
C THR A 186 -5.76 -41.50 -6.73
N SER A 187 -6.83 -41.57 -5.92
CA SER A 187 -7.67 -42.77 -5.79
C SER A 187 -8.28 -43.24 -7.13
N HIS A 188 -8.35 -42.34 -8.12
CA HIS A 188 -8.95 -42.60 -9.44
C HIS A 188 -7.88 -42.73 -10.54
N GLY A 189 -6.61 -42.97 -10.17
CA GLY A 189 -5.51 -43.18 -11.11
C GLY A 189 -4.47 -42.05 -11.13
N GLU A 190 -3.50 -42.21 -12.02
CA GLU A 190 -2.36 -41.30 -12.18
C GLU A 190 -2.68 -40.14 -13.11
N ARG A 191 -2.17 -38.95 -12.77
CA ARG A 191 -2.38 -37.72 -13.54
C ARG A 191 -1.10 -36.89 -13.53
N ILE A 192 -0.82 -36.25 -14.65
CA ILE A 192 0.25 -35.25 -14.76
C ILE A 192 -0.36 -33.87 -14.53
N ARG A 193 0.20 -33.08 -13.62
CA ARG A 193 -0.36 -31.77 -13.23
C ARG A 193 0.72 -30.70 -13.08
N PRO A 194 0.46 -29.48 -13.55
CA PRO A 194 1.37 -28.36 -13.33
C PRO A 194 1.42 -28.03 -11.83
N PHE A 195 2.59 -27.62 -11.34
CA PHE A 195 2.83 -27.28 -9.93
C PHE A 195 1.84 -26.23 -9.40
N GLN A 196 1.39 -25.30 -10.24
CA GLN A 196 0.39 -24.28 -9.88
C GLN A 196 -0.97 -24.85 -9.45
N ARG A 197 -1.25 -26.12 -9.80
CA ARG A 197 -2.47 -26.83 -9.42
C ARG A 197 -2.23 -27.87 -8.33
N LEU A 198 -1.05 -27.90 -7.73
CA LEU A 198 -0.65 -28.83 -6.69
C LEU A 198 -0.46 -28.07 -5.38
N TYR A 199 -1.22 -28.45 -4.36
CA TYR A 199 -1.24 -27.78 -3.07
C TYR A 199 -0.78 -28.77 -2.01
N PRO A 200 0.51 -28.76 -1.62
CA PRO A 200 1.03 -29.65 -0.59
C PRO A 200 0.19 -29.56 0.68
N LEU A 201 -0.15 -30.70 1.25
CA LEU A 201 -0.57 -30.78 2.64
C LEU A 201 0.70 -30.94 3.47
N GLU A 202 0.76 -30.33 4.66
CA GLU A 202 1.94 -30.31 5.54
C GLU A 202 2.27 -31.69 6.17
N VAL A 203 2.11 -32.76 5.39
CA VAL A 203 2.30 -34.17 5.72
C VAL A 203 3.34 -34.71 4.75
N SER A 204 4.62 -34.67 5.14
CA SER A 204 5.68 -35.33 4.38
C SER A 204 6.03 -36.67 5.04
N ALA A 205 6.08 -37.73 4.24
CA ALA A 205 6.47 -39.07 4.71
C ALA A 205 7.87 -39.09 5.37
N LYS A 206 8.75 -38.15 5.01
CA LYS A 206 10.10 -38.03 5.58
C LYS A 206 10.08 -37.63 7.06
N THR A 207 9.11 -36.84 7.49
CA THR A 207 8.98 -36.38 8.88
C THR A 207 8.58 -37.52 9.81
N GLU A 208 7.70 -38.43 9.37
CA GLU A 208 7.30 -39.58 10.20
C GLU A 208 8.35 -40.70 10.19
N ILE A 209 9.02 -40.96 9.07
CA ILE A 209 10.05 -42.02 9.01
C ILE A 209 11.28 -41.66 9.87
N SER A 210 11.64 -40.38 9.97
CA SER A 210 12.73 -39.94 10.85
C SER A 210 12.36 -40.04 12.33
N VAL A 211 11.11 -39.76 12.70
CA VAL A 211 10.58 -39.95 14.06
C VAL A 211 10.44 -41.44 14.41
N LEU A 212 10.00 -42.29 13.47
CA LEU A 212 9.86 -43.73 13.65
C LEU A 212 11.23 -44.44 13.70
N LYS A 213 12.21 -44.00 12.91
CA LYS A 213 13.62 -44.45 13.01
C LYS A 213 14.25 -44.05 14.34
N ALA A 214 13.97 -42.86 14.85
CA ALA A 214 14.39 -42.45 16.19
C ALA A 214 13.72 -43.26 17.32
N SER A 215 12.56 -43.86 17.04
CA SER A 215 11.78 -44.71 17.97
C SER A 215 12.10 -46.22 17.86
N GLY A 216 13.04 -46.61 16.98
CA GLY A 216 13.62 -47.96 16.95
C GLY A 216 12.68 -49.09 16.52
N LYS A 217 11.60 -48.81 15.77
CA LYS A 217 10.68 -49.85 15.28
C LYS A 217 10.72 -49.92 13.75
N VAL A 218 11.07 -51.11 13.24
CA VAL A 218 11.02 -51.61 11.85
C VAL A 218 12.37 -51.66 11.10
N SER A 219 12.77 -52.88 10.73
CA SER A 219 13.77 -53.24 9.71
C SER A 219 13.06 -53.78 8.46
N LEU A 220 13.37 -53.25 7.27
CA LEU A 220 12.85 -53.75 5.98
C LEU A 220 13.89 -54.61 5.23
N PRO A 221 13.48 -55.59 4.41
CA PRO A 221 14.36 -56.56 3.75
C PRO A 221 15.00 -56.02 2.47
N VAL A 222 16.18 -56.57 2.17
CA VAL A 222 17.11 -56.27 1.07
C VAL A 222 16.51 -56.54 -0.33
N GLU A 223 16.72 -55.60 -1.25
CA GLU A 223 16.44 -55.71 -2.70
C GLU A 223 17.23 -56.85 -3.37
N LYS A 224 16.59 -57.51 -4.36
CA LYS A 224 17.29 -58.25 -5.41
C LYS A 224 16.83 -57.76 -6.78
N THR A 225 17.77 -57.26 -7.57
CA THR A 225 17.69 -57.11 -9.03
C THR A 225 17.51 -58.48 -9.70
N PRO A 226 16.88 -58.55 -10.88
CA PRO A 226 17.68 -58.88 -12.07
C PRO A 226 17.27 -58.14 -13.36
N GLU A 227 18.11 -58.34 -14.36
CA GLU A 227 18.33 -57.59 -15.60
C GLU A 227 17.43 -57.97 -16.80
N SER A 228 17.42 -57.07 -17.80
CA SER A 228 17.49 -57.31 -19.25
C SER A 228 16.40 -58.12 -19.99
N SER A 229 15.69 -57.44 -20.92
CA SER A 229 15.69 -57.82 -22.35
C SER A 229 15.12 -56.70 -23.25
N THR A 230 15.75 -56.52 -24.40
CA THR A 230 15.44 -55.65 -25.54
C THR A 230 14.15 -56.07 -26.27
N ASP A 231 13.51 -55.14 -26.99
CA ASP A 231 13.28 -55.26 -28.45
C ASP A 231 12.64 -53.99 -29.05
N HIS A 232 13.11 -53.66 -30.26
CA HIS A 232 12.66 -52.61 -31.17
C HIS A 232 11.30 -52.93 -31.80
N VAL A 233 10.47 -51.91 -32.12
CA VAL A 233 9.83 -51.72 -33.45
C VAL A 233 9.42 -50.23 -33.62
N SER A 234 9.78 -49.67 -34.78
CA SER A 234 9.35 -48.40 -35.38
C SER A 234 8.03 -48.54 -36.16
N ASP A 235 7.15 -47.53 -36.13
CA ASP A 235 6.76 -46.70 -37.29
C ASP A 235 5.50 -45.83 -37.03
N SER A 236 5.43 -44.69 -37.71
CA SER A 236 4.38 -43.64 -37.68
C SER A 236 3.19 -44.02 -38.62
N PRO A 237 2.23 -43.14 -39.03
CA PRO A 237 1.85 -41.77 -38.64
C PRO A 237 0.31 -41.52 -38.52
N THR A 238 -0.08 -40.24 -38.37
CA THR A 238 -1.39 -39.62 -38.76
C THR A 238 -2.61 -39.93 -37.86
N ASP A 239 -3.50 -39.00 -37.49
CA ASP A 239 -4.07 -37.87 -38.24
C ASP A 239 -4.40 -36.65 -37.38
N TYR A 240 -4.14 -35.49 -38.00
CA TYR A 240 -4.68 -34.18 -37.66
C TYR A 240 -5.95 -33.99 -38.49
N ALA A 241 -7.07 -33.62 -37.88
CA ALA A 241 -8.15 -32.93 -38.58
C ALA A 241 -8.92 -32.00 -37.62
N PRO A 242 -9.43 -30.86 -38.13
CA PRO A 242 -9.57 -29.62 -37.38
C PRO A 242 -10.97 -29.37 -36.82
N ASP A 243 -11.02 -28.47 -35.83
CA ASP A 243 -12.22 -27.92 -35.21
C ASP A 243 -13.22 -27.35 -36.22
N SER A 244 -14.50 -27.64 -35.97
CA SER A 244 -15.62 -26.89 -36.55
C SER A 244 -15.96 -25.67 -35.67
N PRO A 245 -16.31 -24.51 -36.23
CA PRO A 245 -16.54 -23.29 -35.46
C PRO A 245 -17.95 -23.29 -34.85
N ILE A 246 -18.05 -23.01 -33.55
CA ILE A 246 -19.33 -22.61 -32.93
C ILE A 246 -19.29 -21.09 -32.74
N GLU A 247 -20.08 -20.41 -33.55
CA GLU A 247 -20.48 -19.02 -33.33
C GLU A 247 -21.17 -18.89 -31.95
N SER A 248 -20.74 -17.92 -31.15
CA SER A 248 -21.58 -17.41 -30.06
C SER A 248 -21.68 -15.89 -30.20
N THR A 249 -22.90 -15.47 -30.50
CA THR A 249 -23.38 -14.11 -30.58
C THR A 249 -23.09 -13.35 -29.27
N HIS A 250 -22.34 -12.26 -29.38
CA HIS A 250 -22.20 -11.26 -28.32
C HIS A 250 -23.52 -10.50 -28.19
N ASN A 251 -24.20 -10.62 -27.04
CA ASN A 251 -25.19 -9.64 -26.62
C ASN A 251 -24.59 -8.82 -25.46
N SER A 252 -24.17 -7.60 -25.78
CA SER A 252 -23.60 -6.65 -24.83
C SER A 252 -24.72 -5.87 -24.13
N GLU A 253 -25.09 -6.27 -22.93
CA GLU A 253 -25.84 -5.39 -22.02
C GLU A 253 -24.88 -4.35 -21.42
N GLU A 254 -25.03 -3.10 -21.86
CA GLU A 254 -24.28 -1.95 -21.37
C GLU A 254 -24.74 -1.58 -19.94
N LYS A 255 -23.90 -1.85 -18.93
CA LYS A 255 -24.17 -1.42 -17.54
C LYS A 255 -24.05 0.11 -17.44
N PRO A 256 -24.98 0.80 -16.76
CA PRO A 256 -24.96 2.26 -16.67
C PRO A 256 -23.73 2.78 -15.90
N PRO A 257 -23.24 3.99 -16.25
CA PRO A 257 -22.01 4.53 -15.70
C PRO A 257 -22.12 4.82 -14.19
N THR A 258 -21.14 4.35 -13.43
CA THR A 258 -21.07 4.56 -11.98
C THR A 258 -20.66 6.01 -11.68
N LYS A 259 -21.51 6.73 -10.93
CA LYS A 259 -21.25 8.11 -10.48
C LYS A 259 -20.71 8.12 -9.05
N THR A 260 -19.71 8.96 -8.78
CA THR A 260 -19.21 9.23 -7.43
C THR A 260 -20.21 10.06 -6.61
N ARG A 261 -20.04 10.12 -5.29
CA ARG A 261 -20.87 10.94 -4.36
C ARG A 261 -20.86 12.45 -4.67
N LEU A 262 -19.93 12.91 -5.51
CA LEU A 262 -19.82 14.30 -6.00
C LEU A 262 -20.26 14.43 -7.48
N ALA A 263 -21.09 13.50 -7.96
CA ALA A 263 -21.66 13.46 -9.31
C ALA A 263 -20.66 13.36 -10.48
N ARG A 264 -19.39 12.99 -10.23
CA ARG A 264 -18.41 12.75 -11.31
C ARG A 264 -18.56 11.34 -11.87
N THR A 265 -18.62 11.24 -13.20
CA THR A 265 -18.71 9.99 -13.96
C THR A 265 -17.35 9.29 -13.99
N ILE A 266 -17.29 8.04 -13.54
CA ILE A 266 -16.07 7.22 -13.60
C ILE A 266 -16.02 6.55 -14.99
N LYS A 267 -14.98 6.84 -15.79
CA LYS A 267 -14.68 6.07 -17.00
C LYS A 267 -13.86 4.85 -16.61
N ILE A 268 -14.36 3.65 -16.90
CA ILE A 268 -13.62 2.40 -16.71
C ILE A 268 -12.55 2.33 -17.81
N PRO A 269 -11.25 2.18 -17.50
CA PRO A 269 -10.23 2.01 -18.52
C PRO A 269 -10.44 0.68 -19.26
N ARG A 270 -10.42 0.71 -20.60
CA ARG A 270 -10.50 -0.51 -21.41
C ARG A 270 -9.22 -1.32 -21.20
N LYS A 271 -9.40 -2.63 -21.01
CA LYS A 271 -8.29 -3.60 -20.96
C LYS A 271 -7.54 -3.50 -22.29
N VAL A 272 -6.23 -3.28 -22.24
CA VAL A 272 -5.37 -3.31 -23.43
C VAL A 272 -5.13 -4.79 -23.74
N ASP A 273 -5.47 -5.21 -24.95
CA ASP A 273 -5.15 -6.56 -25.43
C ASP A 273 -3.65 -6.63 -25.71
N LEU A 274 -2.95 -7.51 -24.99
CA LEU A 274 -1.57 -7.92 -25.24
C LEU A 274 -1.58 -9.33 -25.82
#